data_AF-A0A414C7B0-F1
#
_entry.id   AF-A0A414C7B0-F1
#
_cell.length_a   1.000
_cell.length_b   1.000
_cell.length_c   1.000
_cell.angle_alpha   90.00
_cell.angle_beta   90.00
_cell.angle_gamma   90.00
#
_symmetry.space_group_name_H-M   'P 1'
#
loop_
_entity.id
_entity.type
_entity.pdbx_description
1 polymer ?
#
loop_
_entity_poly.entity_id
_entity_poly.type
_entity_poly.pdbx_seq_one_letter_code
_entity_poly.pdbx_strand_id
1 'polypeptide(L)'
;MVTFLLYIVKSTCCLTLFYLGYKALLSNETFFRFNRMVLLAGMLVCMLLPFVELRTESPGVLQMPLLQLEEMIQEGVGETVSQHSVVQVVPAVREASGSWGEWAVYLYLVGMAVVLCRLVRSFVSLLWLIRSGEKIRKERYTLVLVGRPVAPFNWGAYIVLSLKDYCDYPNEILTHEQVHWRKHHSLDLIYTEAVVLLHWFNPAAWLLKRELQEVHEYQADTGVLKNGIDATKYQLLLVKKAVSASSYTFANSFNHSKIKKRITMMLKEKSNSWARLKLVLLVPVAACSMLAFARPDVNRELTNLMQSEDTTISPVGQPYTREFFDKEIDRYIGQAGGGQLSSSERLVFMEKHTRRVNFFINAKDQILYNSRFAGISEMPVKLKATLSASAGEKPMMIYFLCDVKTSDAAVKEALETVGKAFAEYQATAAGKNAPTLLFFGNPRKDYPLKGK
;
A
#
# COMPACT_ATOMS: atom_id res chain seq x y z
N MET A 1 -5.75 -10.15 5.29
CA MET A 1 -4.66 -10.76 4.48
C MET A 1 -4.27 -9.90 3.28
N VAL A 2 -5.23 -9.18 2.70
CA VAL A 2 -5.01 -8.25 1.59
C VAL A 2 -3.88 -7.26 1.85
N THR A 3 -3.85 -6.61 3.01
CA THR A 3 -2.84 -5.59 3.36
C THR A 3 -1.41 -6.11 3.28
N PHE A 4 -1.18 -7.34 3.69
CA PHE A 4 0.13 -8.00 3.60
C PHE A 4 0.55 -8.28 2.16
N LEU A 5 -0.37 -8.82 1.34
CA LEU A 5 -0.11 -9.08 -0.08
C LEU A 5 0.18 -7.78 -0.84
N LEU A 6 -0.60 -6.73 -0.59
CA LEU A 6 -0.38 -5.41 -1.17
C LEU A 6 0.96 -4.82 -0.76
N TYR A 7 1.31 -4.93 0.52
CA TYR A 7 2.62 -4.51 1.01
C TYR A 7 3.76 -5.21 0.24
N ILE A 8 3.72 -6.54 0.14
CA ILE A 8 4.77 -7.32 -0.52
C ILE A 8 4.88 -7.00 -2.02
N VAL A 9 3.77 -6.77 -2.70
CA VAL A 9 3.78 -6.37 -4.12
C VAL A 9 4.40 -4.98 -4.29
N LYS A 10 3.99 -4.01 -3.47
CA LYS A 10 4.53 -2.65 -3.50
C LYS A 10 6.04 -2.64 -3.22
N SER A 11 6.48 -3.30 -2.15
CA SER A 11 7.92 -3.40 -1.80
C SER A 11 8.73 -4.12 -2.88
N THR A 12 8.17 -5.15 -3.52
CA THR A 12 8.78 -5.87 -4.64
C THR A 12 9.03 -4.95 -5.83
N CYS A 13 8.04 -4.12 -6.17
CA CYS A 13 8.17 -3.13 -7.24
C CYS A 13 9.26 -2.10 -6.90
N CYS A 14 9.27 -1.55 -5.67
CA CYS A 14 10.32 -0.65 -5.20
C CYS A 14 11.73 -1.25 -5.34
N LEU A 15 11.93 -2.47 -4.82
CA LEU A 15 13.23 -3.15 -4.86
C LEU A 15 13.70 -3.40 -6.29
N THR A 16 12.76 -3.73 -7.19
CA THR A 16 13.07 -3.97 -8.61
C THR A 16 13.50 -2.69 -9.31
N LEU A 17 12.76 -1.61 -9.15
CA LEU A 17 13.11 -0.30 -9.71
C LEU A 17 14.43 0.22 -9.15
N PHE A 18 14.63 0.09 -7.84
CA PHE A 18 15.89 0.45 -7.20
C PHE A 18 17.07 -0.35 -7.75
N TYR A 19 16.93 -1.67 -7.91
CA TYR A 19 17.97 -2.50 -8.51
C TYR A 19 18.32 -2.04 -9.93
N LEU A 20 17.33 -1.79 -10.79
CA LEU A 20 17.57 -1.33 -12.16
C LEU A 20 18.30 0.03 -12.17
N GLY A 21 17.85 0.98 -11.37
CA GLY A 21 18.49 2.30 -11.25
C GLY A 21 19.92 2.20 -10.71
N TYR A 22 20.13 1.42 -9.63
CA TYR A 22 21.47 1.17 -9.09
C TYR A 22 22.39 0.52 -10.12
N LYS A 23 21.88 -0.49 -10.84
CA LYS A 23 22.65 -1.24 -11.83
C LYS A 23 23.11 -0.33 -12.98
N ALA A 24 22.22 0.50 -13.50
CA ALA A 24 22.52 1.40 -14.60
C ALA A 24 23.47 2.54 -14.20
N LEU A 25 23.30 3.11 -13.00
CA LEU A 25 23.94 4.37 -12.65
C LEU A 25 25.19 4.22 -11.76
N LEU A 26 25.17 3.30 -10.79
CA LEU A 26 26.16 3.24 -9.70
C LEU A 26 27.01 1.96 -9.69
N SER A 27 26.55 0.85 -10.27
CA SER A 27 27.23 -0.46 -10.13
C SER A 27 28.67 -0.51 -10.68
N ASN A 28 29.01 0.39 -11.59
CA ASN A 28 30.34 0.48 -12.21
C ASN A 28 31.25 1.54 -11.56
N GLU A 29 30.80 2.22 -10.51
CA GLU A 29 31.58 3.29 -9.85
C GLU A 29 32.57 2.73 -8.82
N THR A 30 33.76 3.33 -8.72
CA THR A 30 34.82 2.87 -7.80
C THR A 30 34.65 3.38 -6.36
N PHE A 31 33.53 4.05 -6.04
CA PHE A 31 33.24 4.55 -4.70
C PHE A 31 32.62 3.45 -3.83
N PHE A 32 33.38 2.40 -3.52
CA PHE A 32 32.85 1.20 -2.87
C PHE A 32 32.18 1.44 -1.52
N ARG A 33 32.66 2.41 -0.72
CA ARG A 33 32.01 2.77 0.55
C ARG A 33 30.64 3.39 0.32
N PHE A 34 30.52 4.25 -0.67
CA PHE A 34 29.27 4.90 -1.04
C PHE A 34 28.28 3.89 -1.62
N ASN A 35 28.72 3.05 -2.56
CA ASN A 35 27.89 2.01 -3.15
C ASN A 35 27.33 1.04 -2.08
N ARG A 36 28.15 0.65 -1.10
CA ARG A 36 27.70 -0.16 0.05
C ARG A 36 26.57 0.53 0.81
N MET A 37 26.73 1.81 1.15
CA MET A 37 25.71 2.57 1.88
C MET A 37 24.43 2.74 1.08
N VAL A 38 24.54 3.05 -0.23
CA VAL A 38 23.37 3.16 -1.11
C VAL A 38 22.62 1.84 -1.22
N LEU A 39 23.31 0.71 -1.36
CA LEU A 39 22.66 -0.61 -1.40
C LEU A 39 21.92 -0.92 -0.09
N LEU A 40 22.58 -0.76 1.06
CA LEU A 40 21.99 -1.04 2.37
C LEU A 40 20.78 -0.14 2.66
N ALA A 41 20.98 1.18 2.55
CA ALA A 41 19.94 2.17 2.82
C ALA A 41 18.81 2.11 1.78
N GLY A 42 19.14 1.91 0.50
CA GLY A 42 18.15 1.82 -0.57
C GLY A 42 17.24 0.60 -0.43
N MET A 43 17.78 -0.57 -0.08
CA MET A 43 16.97 -1.74 0.27
C MET A 43 16.05 -1.45 1.46
N LEU A 44 16.55 -0.77 2.50
CA LEU A 44 15.76 -0.43 3.69
C LEU A 44 14.62 0.53 3.34
N VAL A 45 14.93 1.60 2.60
CA VAL A 45 13.95 2.58 2.12
C VAL A 45 12.89 1.89 1.27
N CYS A 46 13.25 1.01 0.34
CA CYS A 46 12.28 0.29 -0.49
C CYS A 46 11.33 -0.61 0.31
N MET A 47 11.79 -1.16 1.44
CA MET A 47 10.94 -1.94 2.34
C MET A 47 10.05 -1.05 3.23
N LEU A 48 10.50 0.17 3.54
CA LEU A 48 9.76 1.12 4.39
C LEU A 48 8.79 2.01 3.60
N LEU A 49 9.09 2.27 2.32
CA LEU A 49 8.33 3.19 1.46
C LEU A 49 6.85 2.82 1.34
N PRO A 50 6.44 1.54 1.24
CA PRO A 50 5.03 1.17 1.21
C PRO A 50 4.23 1.54 2.47
N PHE A 51 4.87 1.86 3.59
CA PHE A 51 4.20 2.38 4.78
C PHE A 51 3.93 3.89 4.72
N VAL A 52 4.50 4.59 3.74
CA VAL A 52 4.27 6.03 3.55
C VAL A 52 3.03 6.20 2.68
N GLU A 53 1.90 6.50 3.33
CA GLU A 53 0.66 6.83 2.63
C GLU A 53 0.73 8.27 2.11
N LEU A 54 0.99 8.42 0.81
CA LEU A 54 0.83 9.71 0.12
C LEU A 54 -0.58 9.80 -0.45
N ARG A 55 -1.23 10.94 -0.23
CA ARG A 55 -2.52 11.27 -0.85
C ARG A 55 -2.28 12.23 -2.01
N THR A 56 -2.87 11.94 -3.16
CA THR A 56 -2.81 12.78 -4.37
C THR A 56 -4.20 13.24 -4.79
N GLU A 57 -4.27 14.41 -5.40
CA GLU A 57 -5.52 15.11 -5.74
C GLU A 57 -6.33 14.44 -6.87
N SER A 58 -5.71 13.58 -7.67
CA SER A 58 -6.35 12.86 -8.76
C SER A 58 -5.62 11.55 -9.07
N PRO A 59 -6.34 10.52 -9.58
CA PRO A 59 -5.70 9.31 -10.06
C PRO A 59 -4.82 9.63 -11.27
N GLY A 60 -3.49 9.63 -11.08
CA GLY A 60 -2.54 9.81 -12.17
C GLY A 60 -2.50 8.59 -13.10
N VAL A 61 -2.08 8.76 -14.36
CA VAL A 61 -1.96 7.66 -15.36
C VAL A 61 -1.11 6.48 -14.85
N LEU A 62 -0.14 6.75 -13.96
CA LEU A 62 0.73 5.74 -13.34
C LEU A 62 0.06 4.94 -12.21
N GLN A 63 -1.11 5.35 -11.72
CA GLN A 63 -1.81 4.75 -10.57
C GLN A 63 -2.85 3.70 -10.99
N MET A 64 -3.42 3.82 -12.20
CA MET A 64 -4.49 2.95 -12.70
C MET A 64 -4.16 1.44 -12.66
N PRO A 65 -2.96 0.97 -13.09
CA PRO A 65 -2.63 -0.45 -13.03
C PRO A 65 -2.52 -0.99 -11.60
N LEU A 66 -2.18 -0.12 -10.65
CA LEU A 66 -2.01 -0.47 -9.24
C LEU A 66 -3.34 -0.51 -8.50
N LEU A 67 -4.25 0.41 -8.82
CA LEU A 67 -5.62 0.41 -8.30
C LEU A 67 -6.38 -0.83 -8.76
N GLN A 68 -6.27 -1.22 -10.03
CA GLN A 68 -6.86 -2.46 -10.55
C GLN A 68 -6.28 -3.72 -9.87
N LEU A 69 -4.97 -3.72 -9.59
CA LEU A 69 -4.34 -4.82 -8.85
C LEU A 69 -4.79 -4.86 -7.38
N GLU A 70 -4.99 -3.70 -6.75
CA GLU A 70 -5.55 -3.60 -5.39
C GLU A 70 -6.97 -4.18 -5.33
N GLU A 71 -7.81 -3.83 -6.29
CA GLU A 71 -9.19 -4.31 -6.43
C GLU A 71 -9.23 -5.83 -6.68
N MET A 72 -8.42 -6.35 -7.61
CA MET A 72 -8.32 -7.79 -7.86
C MET A 72 -7.86 -8.59 -6.63
N ILE A 73 -6.93 -8.06 -5.84
CA ILE A 73 -6.46 -8.73 -4.62
C ILE A 73 -7.53 -8.67 -3.52
N GLN A 74 -8.31 -7.58 -3.44
CA GLN A 74 -9.43 -7.46 -2.50
C GLN A 74 -10.58 -8.42 -2.83
N GLU A 75 -10.99 -8.48 -4.08
CA GLU A 75 -12.00 -9.44 -4.56
C GLU A 75 -11.53 -10.89 -4.38
N GLY A 76 -10.25 -11.16 -4.71
CA GLY A 76 -9.68 -12.50 -4.66
C GLY A 76 -9.45 -13.05 -3.25
N VAL A 77 -9.37 -12.21 -2.21
CA VAL A 77 -9.20 -12.61 -0.80
C VAL A 77 -10.56 -12.82 -0.08
N GLY A 78 -11.69 -12.45 -0.69
CA GLY A 78 -13.01 -12.56 -0.06
C GLY A 78 -13.18 -11.71 1.20
N GLU A 79 -12.24 -10.80 1.49
CA GLU A 79 -12.36 -9.80 2.56
C GLU A 79 -13.31 -8.70 2.06
N THR A 80 -14.62 -8.97 2.11
CA THR A 80 -15.62 -7.91 2.06
C THR A 80 -15.37 -7.01 3.26
N VAL A 81 -14.76 -5.84 3.02
CA VAL A 81 -14.82 -4.73 3.98
C VAL A 81 -16.32 -4.51 4.23
N SER A 82 -16.76 -4.82 5.45
CA SER A 82 -18.15 -4.64 5.87
C SER A 82 -18.51 -3.15 5.83
N GLN A 83 -18.97 -2.69 4.67
CA GLN A 83 -19.81 -1.52 4.57
C GLN A 83 -21.26 -2.04 4.67
N HIS A 84 -21.89 -1.72 5.80
CA HIS A 84 -23.20 -2.18 6.24
C HIS A 84 -24.18 -2.50 5.10
N SER A 85 -24.54 -3.77 4.94
CA SER A 85 -25.70 -4.19 4.17
C SER A 85 -26.47 -5.24 4.96
N VAL A 86 -27.75 -4.95 5.20
CA VAL A 86 -28.64 -5.71 6.08
C VAL A 86 -28.92 -7.09 5.49
N VAL A 87 -28.87 -8.07 6.39
CA VAL A 87 -29.15 -9.51 6.28
C VAL A 87 -30.27 -9.85 5.28
N GLN A 88 -29.95 -10.63 4.24
CA GLN A 88 -30.87 -11.62 3.68
C GLN A 88 -30.37 -13.01 4.07
N VAL A 89 -31.22 -13.75 4.79
CA VAL A 89 -31.02 -15.18 5.10
C VAL A 89 -31.50 -15.99 3.90
N VAL A 90 -30.57 -16.40 3.05
CA VAL A 90 -30.72 -17.55 2.16
C VAL A 90 -29.70 -18.59 2.64
N PRO A 91 -30.04 -19.87 2.82
CA PRO A 91 -29.11 -20.85 3.36
C PRO A 91 -27.98 -21.06 2.36
N ALA A 92 -26.81 -20.51 2.68
CA ALA A 92 -25.60 -20.69 1.91
C ALA A 92 -25.19 -22.16 1.96
N VAL A 93 -25.23 -22.84 0.81
CA VAL A 93 -24.25 -23.88 0.53
C VAL A 93 -22.90 -23.19 0.67
N ARG A 94 -22.18 -23.50 1.75
CA ARG A 94 -20.75 -23.16 1.86
C ARG A 94 -20.03 -23.99 0.82
N GLU A 95 -19.98 -23.50 -0.41
CA GLU A 95 -18.90 -23.90 -1.30
C GLU A 95 -17.61 -23.50 -0.60
N ALA A 96 -16.79 -24.50 -0.27
CA ALA A 96 -15.42 -24.28 0.14
C ALA A 96 -14.60 -23.82 -1.07
N SER A 97 -14.94 -22.65 -1.62
CA SER A 97 -14.07 -21.93 -2.54
C SER A 97 -13.01 -21.25 -1.66
N GLY A 98 -11.94 -21.99 -1.36
CA GLY A 98 -10.73 -21.38 -0.80
C GLY A 98 -10.35 -20.22 -1.71
N SER A 99 -10.46 -19.01 -1.18
CA SER A 99 -10.23 -17.80 -1.95
C SER A 99 -8.81 -17.85 -2.49
N TRP A 100 -8.61 -17.51 -3.78
CA TRP A 100 -7.28 -17.57 -4.42
C TRP A 100 -6.21 -16.79 -3.64
N GLY A 101 -6.62 -15.74 -2.92
CA GLY A 101 -5.78 -14.97 -2.03
C GLY A 101 -5.23 -15.75 -0.83
N GLU A 102 -6.01 -16.66 -0.24
CA GLU A 102 -5.54 -17.52 0.86
C GLU A 102 -4.45 -18.48 0.38
N TRP A 103 -4.66 -19.12 -0.78
CA TRP A 103 -3.66 -19.99 -1.41
C TRP A 103 -2.36 -19.24 -1.75
N ALA A 104 -2.46 -17.99 -2.19
CA ALA A 104 -1.29 -17.14 -2.44
C ALA A 104 -0.46 -16.89 -1.16
N VAL A 105 -1.12 -16.65 -0.02
CA VAL A 105 -0.45 -16.51 1.29
C VAL A 105 0.21 -17.82 1.71
N TYR A 106 -0.48 -18.96 1.58
CA TYR A 106 0.11 -20.26 1.90
C TYR A 106 1.34 -20.58 1.04
N LEU A 107 1.26 -20.34 -0.27
CA LEU A 107 2.39 -20.52 -1.19
C LEU A 107 3.58 -19.62 -0.80
N TYR A 108 3.30 -18.37 -0.45
CA TYR A 108 4.32 -17.44 0.03
C TYR A 108 5.01 -17.96 1.30
N LEU A 109 4.24 -18.44 2.29
CA LEU A 109 4.77 -18.97 3.55
C LEU A 109 5.60 -20.25 3.34
N VAL A 110 5.16 -21.14 2.46
CA VAL A 110 5.92 -22.36 2.11
C VAL A 110 7.28 -22.00 1.50
N GLY A 111 7.31 -21.08 0.52
CA GLY A 111 8.57 -20.66 -0.07
C GLY A 111 9.50 -19.96 0.93
N MET A 112 8.94 -19.13 1.81
CA MET A 112 9.70 -18.52 2.91
C MET A 112 10.28 -19.57 3.86
N ALA A 113 9.51 -20.60 4.22
CA ALA A 113 9.98 -21.71 5.05
C ALA A 113 11.12 -22.49 4.39
N VAL A 114 11.05 -22.75 3.08
CA VAL A 114 12.12 -23.42 2.32
C VAL A 114 13.42 -22.61 2.36
N VAL A 115 13.34 -21.30 2.12
CA VAL A 115 14.52 -20.43 2.18
C VAL A 115 15.07 -20.32 3.60
N LEU A 116 14.19 -20.26 4.61
CA LEU A 116 14.58 -20.28 6.02
C LEU A 116 15.33 -21.57 6.38
N CYS A 117 14.79 -22.73 6.02
CA CYS A 117 15.45 -24.03 6.23
C CYS A 117 16.83 -24.08 5.54
N ARG A 118 16.94 -23.55 4.32
CA ARG A 118 18.21 -23.44 3.61
C ARG A 118 19.22 -22.57 4.36
N LEU A 119 18.77 -21.42 4.88
CA LEU A 119 19.58 -20.48 5.65
C LEU A 119 20.06 -21.11 6.97
N VAL A 120 19.16 -21.76 7.71
CA VAL A 120 19.48 -22.47 8.96
C VAL A 120 20.50 -23.58 8.70
N ARG A 121 20.31 -24.40 7.66
CA ARG A 121 21.26 -25.46 7.30
C ARG A 121 22.65 -24.89 6.99
N SER A 122 22.70 -23.79 6.24
CA SER A 122 23.95 -23.08 5.91
C SER A 122 24.64 -22.57 7.18
N PHE A 123 23.88 -21.99 8.10
CA PHE A 123 24.40 -21.45 9.36
C PHE A 123 24.89 -22.55 10.32
N VAL A 124 24.16 -23.65 10.45
CA VAL A 124 24.59 -24.82 11.24
C VAL A 124 25.87 -25.42 10.67
N SER A 125 25.95 -25.58 9.34
CA SER A 125 27.16 -26.07 8.67
C SER A 125 28.38 -25.18 8.91
N LEU A 126 28.17 -23.85 8.90
CA LEU A 126 29.20 -22.86 9.19
C LEU A 126 29.70 -22.99 10.64
N LEU A 127 28.78 -23.07 11.61
CA LEU A 127 29.13 -23.24 13.02
C LEU A 127 29.87 -24.55 13.26
N TRP A 128 29.44 -25.63 12.62
CA TRP A 128 30.09 -26.93 12.72
C TRP A 128 31.53 -26.88 12.17
N LEU A 129 31.74 -26.26 11.00
CA LEU A 129 33.07 -26.04 10.43
C LEU A 129 33.98 -25.22 11.37
N ILE A 130 33.49 -24.12 11.93
CA ILE A 130 34.24 -23.28 12.88
C ILE A 130 34.58 -24.05 14.17
N ARG A 131 33.70 -24.93 14.63
CA ARG A 131 33.95 -25.76 15.82
C ARG A 131 34.94 -26.89 15.56
N SER A 132 34.95 -27.46 14.36
CA SER A 132 35.87 -28.56 13.98
C SER A 132 37.30 -28.12 13.68
N GLY A 133 37.53 -26.84 13.40
CA GLY A 133 38.85 -26.32 13.04
C GLY A 133 39.73 -26.02 14.26
N GLU A 134 41.05 -26.05 14.04
CA GLU A 134 42.04 -25.66 15.05
C GLU A 134 42.01 -24.14 15.24
N LYS A 135 41.95 -23.67 16.49
CA LYS A 135 41.72 -22.26 16.81
C LYS A 135 42.99 -21.60 17.36
N ILE A 136 43.50 -20.62 16.63
CA ILE A 136 44.60 -19.76 17.04
C ILE A 136 44.02 -18.39 17.44
N ARG A 137 44.04 -18.10 18.75
CA ARG A 137 43.57 -16.82 19.26
C ARG A 137 44.61 -15.74 18.97
N LYS A 138 44.20 -14.67 18.29
CA LYS A 138 44.96 -13.42 18.15
C LYS A 138 44.29 -12.33 18.98
N GLU A 139 44.95 -11.19 19.17
CA GLU A 139 44.45 -10.11 20.04
C GLU A 139 43.06 -9.59 19.64
N ARG A 140 42.75 -9.53 18.35
CA ARG A 140 41.52 -8.90 17.84
C ARG A 140 40.57 -9.83 17.09
N TYR A 141 41.02 -11.04 16.73
CA TYR A 141 40.24 -12.03 15.99
C TYR A 141 40.73 -13.44 16.32
N THR A 142 39.93 -14.47 15.99
CA THR A 142 40.33 -15.88 16.12
C THR A 142 40.55 -16.46 14.73
N LEU A 143 41.77 -16.92 14.46
CA LEU A 143 42.08 -17.65 13.23
C LEU A 143 41.71 -19.12 13.42
N VAL A 144 40.95 -19.67 12.48
CA VAL A 144 40.54 -21.07 12.48
C VAL A 144 41.18 -21.76 11.28
N LEU A 145 42.08 -22.70 11.54
CA LEU A 145 42.76 -23.48 10.51
C LEU A 145 42.04 -24.81 10.30
N VAL A 146 41.83 -25.15 9.03
CA VAL A 146 41.09 -26.33 8.63
C VAL A 146 41.93 -27.14 7.65
N GLY A 147 42.10 -28.44 7.90
CA GLY A 147 42.92 -29.33 7.07
C GLY A 147 42.33 -29.66 5.70
N ARG A 148 41.00 -29.51 5.52
CA ARG A 148 40.31 -29.69 4.23
C ARG A 148 40.40 -28.42 3.36
N PRO A 149 40.40 -28.56 2.02
CA PRO A 149 40.37 -27.41 1.11
C PRO A 149 39.03 -26.67 1.26
N VAL A 150 39.06 -25.53 1.92
CA VAL A 150 37.92 -24.62 2.09
C VAL A 150 38.29 -23.26 1.53
N ALA A 151 37.33 -22.58 0.91
CA ALA A 151 37.51 -21.19 0.54
C ALA A 151 37.70 -20.35 1.83
N PRO A 152 38.65 -19.40 1.85
CA PRO A 152 38.78 -18.41 2.91
C PRO A 152 37.46 -17.67 3.14
N PHE A 153 37.09 -17.44 4.40
CA PHE A 153 35.98 -16.56 4.74
C PHE A 153 36.09 -16.00 6.16
N ASN A 154 35.41 -14.87 6.39
CA ASN A 154 35.21 -14.28 7.69
C ASN A 154 33.77 -14.48 8.20
N TRP A 155 33.62 -14.82 9.47
CA TRP A 155 32.35 -14.83 10.19
C TRP A 155 32.47 -14.20 11.57
N GLY A 156 31.92 -13.00 11.77
CA GLY A 156 32.09 -12.26 13.02
C GLY A 156 33.57 -12.09 13.34
N ALA A 157 34.00 -12.46 14.55
CA ALA A 157 35.41 -12.41 14.96
C ALA A 157 36.26 -13.61 14.49
N TYR A 158 35.70 -14.56 13.74
CA TYR A 158 36.40 -15.74 13.23
C TYR A 158 36.87 -15.53 11.80
N ILE A 159 38.13 -15.80 11.51
CA ILE A 159 38.67 -15.88 10.15
C ILE A 159 39.02 -17.34 9.91
N VAL A 160 38.41 -17.98 8.90
CA VAL A 160 38.60 -19.39 8.60
C VAL A 160 39.47 -19.51 7.36
N LEU A 161 40.58 -20.26 7.47
CA LEU A 161 41.51 -20.52 6.37
C LEU A 161 41.79 -22.02 6.25
N SER A 162 42.01 -22.48 5.02
CA SER A 162 42.60 -23.80 4.81
C SER A 162 44.07 -23.79 5.23
N LEU A 163 44.58 -24.91 5.73
CA LEU A 163 45.99 -25.01 6.14
C LEU A 163 46.93 -24.70 4.96
N LYS A 164 46.56 -25.17 3.75
CA LYS A 164 47.28 -24.88 2.51
C LYS A 164 47.34 -23.38 2.19
N ASP A 165 46.22 -22.68 2.27
CA ASP A 165 46.17 -21.23 2.01
C ASP A 165 47.01 -20.44 3.02
N TYR A 166 47.01 -20.88 4.29
CA TYR A 166 47.81 -20.28 5.34
C TYR A 166 49.32 -20.49 5.12
N CYS A 167 49.74 -21.63 4.58
CA CYS A 167 51.14 -21.90 4.27
C CYS A 167 51.60 -21.19 2.98
N ASP A 168 50.80 -21.24 1.92
CA ASP A 168 51.20 -20.80 0.59
C ASP A 168 51.12 -19.26 0.41
N TYR A 169 50.07 -18.64 0.95
CA TYR A 169 49.77 -17.20 0.75
C TYR A 169 49.20 -16.53 2.01
N PRO A 170 49.91 -16.59 3.16
CA PRO A 170 49.40 -16.13 4.44
C PRO A 170 49.02 -14.65 4.42
N ASN A 171 49.87 -13.79 3.85
CA ASN A 171 49.71 -12.34 3.97
C ASN A 171 48.57 -11.82 3.08
N GLU A 172 48.51 -12.28 1.83
CA GLU A 172 47.51 -11.85 0.84
C GLU A 172 46.10 -12.22 1.28
N ILE A 173 45.89 -13.49 1.63
CA ILE A 173 44.57 -14.03 1.97
C ILE A 173 44.15 -13.54 3.36
N LEU A 174 45.05 -13.56 4.35
CA LEU A 174 44.70 -13.08 5.68
C LEU A 174 44.35 -11.60 5.69
N THR A 175 45.11 -10.77 4.96
CA THR A 175 44.81 -9.33 4.85
C THR A 175 43.45 -9.10 4.21
N HIS A 176 43.09 -9.88 3.19
CA HIS A 176 41.76 -9.85 2.57
C HIS A 176 40.66 -10.13 3.60
N GLU A 177 40.75 -11.26 4.30
CA GLU A 177 39.76 -11.67 5.31
C GLU A 177 39.68 -10.69 6.50
N GLN A 178 40.81 -10.10 6.90
CA GLN A 178 40.84 -9.05 7.91
C GLN A 178 40.08 -7.79 7.48
N VAL A 179 40.02 -7.47 6.19
CA VAL A 179 39.20 -6.35 5.70
C VAL A 179 37.72 -6.69 5.84
N HIS A 180 37.28 -7.91 5.50
CA HIS A 180 35.90 -8.35 5.73
C HIS A 180 35.49 -8.23 7.20
N TRP A 181 36.37 -8.67 8.10
CA TRP A 181 36.20 -8.53 9.55
C TRP A 181 36.08 -7.06 9.98
N ARG A 182 37.07 -6.21 9.66
CA ARG A 182 37.11 -4.78 10.03
C ARG A 182 35.92 -4.00 9.51
N LYS A 183 35.33 -4.43 8.38
CA LYS A 183 34.19 -3.78 7.74
C LYS A 183 32.85 -4.40 8.12
N HIS A 184 32.83 -5.42 8.97
CA HIS A 184 31.62 -6.12 9.42
C HIS A 184 30.76 -6.64 8.26
N HIS A 185 31.38 -7.16 7.19
CA HIS A 185 30.65 -7.67 6.03
C HIS A 185 29.71 -8.84 6.36
N SER A 186 29.95 -9.57 7.45
CA SER A 186 29.03 -10.61 7.93
C SER A 186 27.67 -10.04 8.37
N LEU A 187 27.61 -8.83 8.93
CA LEU A 187 26.35 -8.20 9.33
C LEU A 187 25.52 -7.80 8.12
N ASP A 188 26.17 -7.22 7.11
CA ASP A 188 25.56 -6.90 5.81
C ASP A 188 24.97 -8.15 5.13
N LEU A 189 25.66 -9.29 5.24
CA LEU A 189 25.16 -10.54 4.69
C LEU A 189 23.91 -11.02 5.44
N ILE A 190 23.89 -10.96 6.78
CA ILE A 190 22.69 -11.28 7.57
C ILE A 190 21.52 -10.38 7.17
N TYR A 191 21.76 -9.07 7.03
CA TYR A 191 20.76 -8.12 6.58
C TYR A 191 20.18 -8.50 5.21
N THR A 192 21.04 -8.76 4.21
CA THR A 192 20.55 -9.15 2.87
C THR A 192 19.89 -10.52 2.83
N GLU A 193 20.30 -11.47 3.67
CA GLU A 193 19.58 -12.75 3.83
C GLU A 193 18.18 -12.53 4.42
N ALA A 194 18.00 -11.58 5.35
CA ALA A 194 16.67 -11.23 5.86
C ALA A 194 15.79 -10.60 4.76
N VAL A 195 16.33 -9.69 3.94
CA VAL A 195 15.62 -9.11 2.79
C VAL A 195 15.20 -10.20 1.80
N VAL A 196 16.13 -11.11 1.46
CA VAL A 196 15.89 -12.24 0.56
C VAL A 196 14.89 -13.23 1.17
N LEU A 197 14.90 -13.46 2.48
CA LEU A 197 13.93 -14.33 3.13
C LEU A 197 12.50 -13.78 2.94
N LEU A 198 12.30 -12.48 3.17
CA LEU A 198 11.01 -11.82 2.99
C LEU A 198 10.59 -11.76 1.52
N HIS A 199 11.56 -11.58 0.61
CA HIS A 199 11.32 -11.43 -0.83
C HIS A 199 11.92 -12.60 -1.63
N TRP A 200 11.75 -13.83 -1.14
CA TRP A 200 12.43 -15.00 -1.71
C TRP A 200 12.11 -15.24 -3.18
N PHE A 201 10.89 -14.87 -3.60
CA PHE A 201 10.43 -14.99 -4.98
C PHE A 201 10.92 -13.84 -5.88
N ASN A 202 11.43 -12.74 -5.31
CA ASN A 202 11.82 -11.54 -6.05
C ASN A 202 13.27 -11.64 -6.55
N PRO A 203 13.51 -11.75 -7.88
CA PRO A 203 14.87 -11.83 -8.42
C PRO A 203 15.72 -10.60 -8.08
N ALA A 204 15.12 -9.41 -7.96
CA ALA A 204 15.84 -8.18 -7.64
C ALA A 204 16.51 -8.24 -6.26
N ALA A 205 15.86 -8.86 -5.26
CA ALA A 205 16.45 -9.03 -3.93
C ALA A 205 17.72 -9.88 -3.98
N TRP A 206 17.70 -10.99 -4.75
CA TRP A 206 18.88 -11.84 -4.97
C TRP A 206 19.99 -11.11 -5.73
N LEU A 207 19.63 -10.29 -6.72
CA LEU A 207 20.58 -9.52 -7.50
C LEU A 207 21.22 -8.40 -6.66
N LEU A 208 20.45 -7.70 -5.83
CA LEU A 208 20.95 -6.69 -4.89
C LEU A 208 21.92 -7.29 -3.87
N LYS A 209 21.60 -8.46 -3.33
CA LYS A 209 22.53 -9.23 -2.48
C LYS A 209 23.83 -9.52 -3.21
N ARG A 210 23.77 -9.96 -4.47
CA ARG A 210 24.96 -10.22 -5.29
C ARG A 210 25.80 -8.95 -5.51
N GLU A 211 25.16 -7.82 -5.83
CA GLU A 211 25.87 -6.55 -6.00
C GLU A 211 26.55 -6.10 -4.70
N LEU A 212 25.92 -6.31 -3.54
CA LEU A 212 26.52 -5.99 -2.25
C LEU A 212 27.75 -6.86 -1.95
N GLN A 213 27.67 -8.16 -2.23
CA GLN A 213 28.79 -9.08 -2.11
C GLN A 213 29.96 -8.67 -3.01
N GLU A 214 29.68 -8.27 -4.25
CA GLU A 214 30.73 -7.75 -5.13
C GLU A 214 31.40 -6.48 -4.58
N VAL A 215 30.60 -5.57 -4.00
CA VAL A 215 31.15 -4.38 -3.33
C VAL A 215 32.02 -4.76 -2.12
N HIS A 216 31.66 -5.80 -1.36
CA HIS A 216 32.50 -6.33 -0.28
C HIS A 216 33.85 -6.81 -0.79
N GLU A 217 33.87 -7.59 -1.87
CA GLU A 217 35.10 -8.05 -2.52
C GLU A 217 35.95 -6.87 -2.98
N TYR A 218 35.37 -5.84 -3.61
CA TYR A 218 36.13 -4.66 -4.03
C TYR A 218 36.74 -3.88 -2.86
N GLN A 219 36.01 -3.79 -1.74
CA GLN A 219 36.54 -3.17 -0.52
C GLN A 219 37.70 -3.98 0.06
N ALA A 220 37.59 -5.31 0.05
CA ALA A 220 38.64 -6.22 0.52
C ALA A 220 39.88 -6.15 -0.38
N ASP A 221 39.71 -6.25 -1.70
CA ASP A 221 40.77 -6.11 -2.70
C ASP A 221 41.50 -4.76 -2.56
N THR A 222 40.75 -3.66 -2.47
CA THR A 222 41.34 -2.33 -2.23
C THR A 222 42.08 -2.26 -0.89
N GLY A 223 41.58 -2.96 0.13
CA GLY A 223 42.21 -3.03 1.45
C GLY A 223 43.53 -3.80 1.44
N VAL A 224 43.64 -4.85 0.64
CA VAL A 224 44.88 -5.61 0.40
C VAL A 224 45.94 -4.72 -0.25
N LEU A 225 45.60 -4.06 -1.37
CA LEU A 225 46.52 -3.17 -2.09
C LEU A 225 47.00 -2.00 -1.22
N LYS A 226 46.12 -1.43 -0.40
CA LYS A 226 46.47 -0.34 0.53
C LYS A 226 47.39 -0.77 1.68
N ASN A 227 47.46 -2.05 2.02
CA ASN A 227 48.40 -2.55 3.02
C ASN A 227 49.77 -2.91 2.40
N GLY A 228 50.05 -2.48 1.16
CA GLY A 228 51.37 -2.59 0.53
C GLY A 228 51.64 -3.92 -0.19
N ILE A 229 50.61 -4.75 -0.38
CA ILE A 229 50.74 -6.01 -1.12
C ILE A 229 50.79 -5.72 -2.62
N ASP A 230 51.77 -6.32 -3.31
CA ASP A 230 51.95 -6.16 -4.75
C ASP A 230 50.70 -6.55 -5.54
N ALA A 231 50.24 -5.65 -6.41
CA ALA A 231 48.99 -5.80 -7.15
C ALA A 231 49.04 -6.98 -8.13
N THR A 232 50.16 -7.16 -8.83
CA THR A 232 50.35 -8.20 -9.84
C THR A 232 50.35 -9.58 -9.19
N LYS A 233 51.12 -9.73 -8.10
CA LYS A 233 51.17 -10.96 -7.30
C LYS A 233 49.79 -11.34 -6.77
N TYR A 234 49.05 -10.36 -6.25
CA TYR A 234 47.71 -10.59 -5.72
C TYR A 234 46.70 -10.96 -6.82
N GLN A 235 46.71 -10.28 -7.95
CA GLN A 235 45.84 -10.59 -9.09
C GLN A 235 46.11 -12.00 -9.64
N LEU A 236 47.39 -12.39 -9.77
CA LEU A 236 47.77 -13.73 -10.22
C LEU A 236 47.30 -14.81 -9.24
N LEU A 237 47.42 -14.56 -7.93
CA LEU A 237 46.88 -15.44 -6.90
C LEU A 237 45.36 -15.64 -7.08
N LEU A 238 44.62 -14.56 -7.27
CA LEU A 238 43.17 -14.62 -7.48
C LEU A 238 42.80 -15.44 -8.73
N VAL A 239 43.52 -15.26 -9.84
CA VAL A 239 43.34 -16.08 -11.06
C VAL A 239 43.66 -17.54 -10.81
N LYS A 240 44.79 -17.85 -10.16
CA LYS A 240 45.20 -19.23 -9.83
C LYS A 240 44.14 -19.94 -8.98
N LYS A 241 43.56 -19.26 -7.99
CA LYS A 241 42.48 -19.81 -7.16
C LYS A 241 41.19 -20.02 -7.96
N ALA A 242 40.82 -19.08 -8.83
CA ALA A 242 39.64 -19.21 -9.67
C ALA A 242 39.76 -20.41 -10.64
N VAL A 243 40.92 -20.60 -11.26
CA VAL A 243 41.19 -21.73 -12.17
C VAL A 243 41.21 -23.05 -11.42
N SER A 244 41.85 -23.11 -10.25
CA SER A 244 41.94 -24.34 -9.43
C SER A 244 40.57 -24.82 -8.93
N ALA A 245 39.60 -23.91 -8.75
CA ALA A 245 38.23 -24.23 -8.37
C ALA A 245 37.32 -24.60 -9.57
N SER A 246 37.80 -24.46 -10.81
CA SER A 246 37.00 -24.49 -12.03
C SER A 246 36.96 -25.86 -12.76
N SER A 247 36.83 -26.97 -12.03
CA SER A 247 36.86 -28.31 -12.64
C SER A 247 35.65 -28.67 -13.53
N TYR A 248 34.62 -27.80 -13.68
CA TYR A 248 33.37 -28.12 -14.40
C TYR A 248 32.86 -26.98 -15.30
N THR A 249 32.91 -27.17 -16.62
CA THR A 249 32.71 -26.15 -17.67
C THR A 249 31.41 -25.35 -17.59
N PHE A 250 30.29 -25.94 -17.15
CA PHE A 250 28.98 -25.25 -17.05
C PHE A 250 28.87 -24.34 -15.80
N ALA A 251 29.59 -24.68 -14.71
CA ALA A 251 29.67 -23.86 -13.50
C ALA A 251 30.76 -22.77 -13.59
N ASN A 252 31.67 -22.89 -14.56
CA ASN A 252 32.86 -22.06 -14.67
C ASN A 252 32.60 -20.63 -15.15
N SER A 253 31.61 -20.40 -16.02
CA SER A 253 31.38 -19.07 -16.62
C SER A 253 31.10 -17.99 -15.57
N PHE A 254 30.42 -18.35 -14.48
CA PHE A 254 30.08 -17.45 -13.38
C PHE A 254 31.30 -17.05 -12.53
N ASN A 255 32.22 -17.98 -12.26
CA ASN A 255 33.45 -17.67 -11.51
C ASN A 255 34.42 -16.83 -12.36
N HIS A 256 34.53 -17.11 -13.66
CA HIS A 256 35.34 -16.28 -14.57
C HIS A 256 34.80 -14.85 -14.70
N SER A 257 33.49 -14.66 -14.76
CA SER A 257 32.89 -13.32 -14.80
C SER A 257 33.17 -12.51 -13.52
N LYS A 258 33.04 -13.13 -12.34
CA LYS A 258 33.31 -12.49 -11.05
C LYS A 258 34.78 -12.09 -10.89
N ILE A 259 35.71 -12.98 -11.24
CA ILE A 259 37.14 -12.68 -11.10
C ILE A 259 37.58 -11.60 -12.08
N LYS A 260 37.07 -11.63 -13.32
CA LYS A 260 37.29 -10.57 -14.30
C LYS A 260 36.85 -9.23 -13.73
N LYS A 261 35.65 -9.15 -13.14
CA LYS A 261 35.11 -7.90 -12.59
C LYS A 261 35.97 -7.36 -11.44
N ARG A 262 36.46 -8.22 -10.54
CA ARG A 262 37.40 -7.83 -9.47
C ARG A 262 38.71 -7.25 -10.03
N ILE A 263 39.33 -7.94 -10.99
CA ILE A 263 40.56 -7.47 -11.65
C ILE A 263 40.32 -6.13 -12.37
N THR A 264 39.23 -6.04 -13.15
CA THR A 264 38.87 -4.79 -13.83
C THR A 264 38.67 -3.64 -12.85
N MET A 265 37.98 -3.85 -11.72
CA MET A 265 37.77 -2.78 -10.73
C MET A 265 39.03 -2.41 -9.94
N MET A 266 39.99 -3.33 -9.79
CA MET A 266 41.31 -3.02 -9.23
C MET A 266 42.18 -2.17 -10.18
N LEU A 267 42.09 -2.42 -11.49
CA LEU A 267 42.85 -1.68 -12.51
C LEU A 267 42.20 -0.35 -12.92
N LYS A 268 40.92 -0.17 -12.58
CA LYS A 268 40.14 1.01 -12.97
C LYS A 268 40.64 2.25 -12.22
N GLU A 269 40.78 3.35 -12.95
CA GLU A 269 41.03 4.66 -12.36
C GLU A 269 39.88 5.08 -11.43
N LYS A 270 40.20 5.92 -10.44
CA LYS A 270 39.17 6.40 -9.51
C LYS A 270 38.10 7.17 -10.27
N SER A 271 36.85 6.77 -10.10
CA SER A 271 35.69 7.47 -10.60
C SER A 271 35.72 8.96 -10.20
N ASN A 272 35.22 9.82 -11.08
CA ASN A 272 35.06 11.24 -10.80
C ASN A 272 34.09 11.45 -9.63
N SER A 273 34.42 12.36 -8.71
CA SER A 273 33.59 12.70 -7.55
C SER A 273 32.13 13.08 -7.90
N TRP A 274 31.90 13.62 -9.11
CA TRP A 274 30.59 13.89 -9.70
C TRP A 274 29.72 12.64 -9.89
N ALA A 275 30.31 11.44 -9.96
CA ALA A 275 29.54 10.20 -10.04
C ALA A 275 28.65 9.97 -8.80
N ARG A 276 28.99 10.55 -7.64
CA ARG A 276 28.12 10.52 -6.45
C ARG A 276 26.83 11.32 -6.65
N LEU A 277 26.86 12.35 -7.50
CA LEU A 277 25.67 13.15 -7.84
C LEU A 277 24.66 12.34 -8.66
N LYS A 278 25.08 11.23 -9.31
CA LYS A 278 24.15 10.29 -9.96
C LYS A 278 23.13 9.69 -8.99
N LEU A 279 23.38 9.72 -7.68
CA LEU A 279 22.37 9.37 -6.67
C LEU A 279 21.13 10.29 -6.76
N VAL A 280 21.29 11.55 -7.16
CA VAL A 280 20.16 12.46 -7.39
C VAL A 280 19.25 11.90 -8.49
N LEU A 281 19.78 11.16 -9.47
CA LEU A 281 18.96 10.51 -10.51
C LEU A 281 18.17 9.30 -9.98
N LEU A 282 18.48 8.77 -8.80
CA LEU A 282 17.63 7.79 -8.12
C LEU A 282 16.42 8.45 -7.42
N VAL A 283 16.46 9.77 -7.17
CA VAL A 283 15.35 10.51 -6.55
C VAL A 283 14.11 10.53 -7.45
N PRO A 284 14.20 10.82 -8.77
CA PRO A 284 13.07 10.66 -9.68
C PRO A 284 12.50 9.24 -9.70
N VAL A 285 13.34 8.20 -9.64
CA VAL A 285 12.86 6.80 -9.61
C VAL A 285 12.06 6.53 -8.33
N ALA A 286 12.55 7.03 -7.19
CA ALA A 286 11.83 6.95 -5.92
C ALA A 286 10.53 7.79 -5.97
N ALA A 287 10.55 8.99 -6.53
CA ALA A 287 9.38 9.86 -6.68
C ALA A 287 8.33 9.24 -7.60
N CYS A 288 8.72 8.65 -8.73
CA CYS A 288 7.81 7.91 -9.61
C CYS A 288 7.18 6.72 -8.88
N SER A 289 7.97 5.99 -8.08
CA SER A 289 7.45 4.90 -7.26
C SER A 289 6.43 5.43 -6.25
N MET A 290 6.75 6.51 -5.53
CA MET A 290 5.88 7.17 -4.56
C MET A 290 4.57 7.68 -5.19
N LEU A 291 4.65 8.29 -6.39
CA LEU A 291 3.48 8.75 -7.13
C LEU A 291 2.61 7.60 -7.64
N ALA A 292 3.22 6.48 -8.07
CA ALA A 292 2.48 5.29 -8.48
C ALA A 292 1.72 4.64 -7.32
N PHE A 293 2.21 4.78 -6.09
CA PHE A 293 1.55 4.26 -4.88
C PHE A 293 0.67 5.26 -4.14
N ALA A 294 0.62 6.52 -4.58
CA ALA A 294 -0.18 7.54 -3.93
C ALA A 294 -1.67 7.26 -4.15
N ARG A 295 -2.47 7.43 -3.09
CA ARG A 295 -3.92 7.20 -3.12
C ARG A 295 -4.64 8.48 -3.55
N PRO A 296 -5.59 8.42 -4.49
CA PRO A 296 -6.46 9.56 -4.75
C PRO A 296 -7.26 9.89 -3.47
N ASP A 297 -7.34 11.18 -3.12
CA ASP A 297 -8.12 11.60 -1.96
C ASP A 297 -9.62 11.47 -2.29
N VAL A 298 -10.22 10.36 -1.88
CA VAL A 298 -11.64 10.02 -2.09
C VAL A 298 -12.56 11.15 -1.58
N ASN A 299 -12.12 11.89 -0.56
CA ASN A 299 -12.88 13.02 -0.03
C ASN A 299 -13.04 14.16 -1.03
N ARG A 300 -12.06 14.42 -1.91
CA ARG A 300 -12.17 15.50 -2.91
C ARG A 300 -12.80 15.03 -4.21
N GLU A 301 -12.77 13.76 -4.55
CA GLU A 301 -13.61 13.22 -5.63
C GLU A 301 -15.08 13.29 -5.22
N LEU A 302 -15.41 12.96 -3.96
CA LEU A 302 -16.73 13.22 -3.38
C LEU A 302 -17.02 14.74 -3.31
N THR A 303 -16.05 15.59 -2.93
CA THR A 303 -16.24 17.05 -2.87
C THR A 303 -16.36 17.70 -4.26
N ASN A 304 -15.66 17.19 -5.28
CA ASN A 304 -15.72 17.66 -6.68
C ASN A 304 -16.98 17.12 -7.36
N LEU A 305 -17.44 15.90 -7.03
CA LEU A 305 -18.77 15.41 -7.41
C LEU A 305 -19.85 16.30 -6.77
N MET A 306 -19.70 16.62 -5.47
CA MET A 306 -20.57 17.55 -4.73
C MET A 306 -20.48 19.00 -5.25
N GLN A 307 -19.33 19.48 -5.74
CA GLN A 307 -19.16 20.82 -6.32
C GLN A 307 -19.60 20.89 -7.79
N SER A 308 -19.49 19.78 -8.54
CA SER A 308 -20.06 19.65 -9.88
C SER A 308 -21.59 19.52 -9.85
N GLU A 309 -22.16 19.07 -8.73
CA GLU A 309 -23.60 19.11 -8.44
C GLU A 309 -24.11 20.51 -8.07
N ASP A 310 -23.24 21.48 -7.78
CA ASP A 310 -23.62 22.84 -7.36
C ASP A 310 -23.93 23.78 -8.54
N THR A 311 -23.95 23.27 -9.77
CA THR A 311 -24.49 24.01 -10.92
C THR A 311 -25.46 23.12 -11.71
N THR A 312 -26.74 23.45 -11.54
CA THR A 312 -27.89 23.05 -12.38
C THR A 312 -28.30 21.57 -12.38
N ILE A 313 -29.44 21.32 -11.74
CA ILE A 313 -30.40 20.22 -11.97
C ILE A 313 -29.85 18.83 -11.67
N SER A 314 -30.41 18.22 -10.62
CA SER A 314 -30.33 16.80 -10.23
C SER A 314 -29.91 15.87 -11.40
N PRO A 315 -28.79 15.12 -11.29
CA PRO A 315 -28.50 14.09 -12.26
C PRO A 315 -29.61 13.04 -12.19
N VAL A 316 -30.29 12.85 -13.32
CA VAL A 316 -31.31 11.82 -13.53
C VAL A 316 -30.71 10.47 -13.10
N GLY A 317 -31.24 9.87 -12.03
CA GLY A 317 -30.88 8.51 -11.61
C GLY A 317 -30.39 8.33 -10.17
N GLN A 318 -30.21 9.38 -9.37
CA GLN A 318 -29.94 9.21 -7.93
C GLN A 318 -31.24 8.99 -7.12
N PRO A 319 -31.24 8.05 -6.14
CA PRO A 319 -32.40 7.82 -5.28
C PRO A 319 -32.61 9.00 -4.32
N TYR A 320 -33.85 9.43 -4.16
CA TYR A 320 -34.22 10.46 -3.18
C TYR A 320 -34.11 9.89 -1.76
N THR A 321 -33.12 10.34 -1.00
CA THR A 321 -32.88 9.91 0.39
C THR A 321 -33.32 10.98 1.39
N ARG A 322 -33.39 10.63 2.68
CA ARG A 322 -33.63 11.63 3.75
C ARG A 322 -32.54 12.71 3.78
N GLU A 323 -31.29 12.32 3.57
CA GLU A 323 -30.14 13.23 3.57
C GLU A 323 -30.24 14.29 2.46
N PHE A 324 -30.78 13.93 1.29
CA PHE A 324 -31.06 14.89 0.22
C PHE A 324 -31.98 16.01 0.69
N PHE A 325 -33.09 15.66 1.35
CA PHE A 325 -34.07 16.62 1.85
C PHE A 325 -33.56 17.45 3.02
N ASP A 326 -32.75 16.87 3.91
CA ASP A 326 -32.12 17.59 5.02
C ASP A 326 -31.15 18.68 4.53
N LYS A 327 -30.37 18.38 3.47
CA LYS A 327 -29.49 19.36 2.81
C LYS A 327 -30.28 20.51 2.18
N GLU A 328 -31.40 20.22 1.55
CA GLU A 328 -32.25 21.25 0.92
C GLU A 328 -32.85 22.22 1.96
N ILE A 329 -33.17 21.72 3.16
CA ILE A 329 -33.60 22.54 4.29
C ILE A 329 -32.45 23.40 4.81
N ASP A 330 -31.26 22.84 4.97
CA ASP A 330 -30.07 23.60 5.40
C ASP A 330 -29.75 24.73 4.42
N ARG A 331 -29.88 24.46 3.11
CA ARG A 331 -29.74 25.46 2.05
C ARG A 331 -30.73 26.61 2.22
N TYR A 332 -32.01 26.32 2.45
CA TYR A 332 -33.02 27.35 2.66
C TYR A 332 -32.80 28.14 3.96
N ILE A 333 -32.44 27.49 5.06
CA ILE A 333 -32.14 28.15 6.34
C ILE A 333 -30.98 29.13 6.15
N GLY A 334 -29.93 28.74 5.41
CA GLY A 334 -28.82 29.63 5.06
C GLY A 334 -29.29 30.85 4.25
N GLN A 335 -30.13 30.64 3.22
CA GLN A 335 -30.68 31.72 2.39
C GLN A 335 -31.62 32.66 3.16
N ALA A 336 -32.35 32.14 4.14
CA ALA A 336 -33.27 32.90 4.98
C ALA A 336 -32.59 33.56 6.21
N GLY A 337 -31.26 33.50 6.31
CA GLY A 337 -30.48 34.16 7.37
C GLY A 337 -30.47 33.44 8.72
N GLY A 338 -30.82 32.15 8.77
CA GLY A 338 -30.93 31.36 10.00
C GLY A 338 -29.61 30.84 10.58
N GLY A 339 -28.50 30.87 9.83
CA GLY A 339 -27.20 30.38 10.30
C GLY A 339 -27.21 28.87 10.61
N GLN A 340 -26.31 28.42 11.49
CA GLN A 340 -26.21 27.02 11.90
C GLN A 340 -27.11 26.76 13.13
N LEU A 341 -28.25 26.09 12.90
CA LEU A 341 -29.27 25.82 13.92
C LEU A 341 -29.23 24.36 14.39
N SER A 342 -29.47 24.11 15.69
CA SER A 342 -29.67 22.75 16.22
C SER A 342 -30.99 22.13 15.71
N SER A 343 -31.16 20.81 15.81
CA SER A 343 -32.34 20.10 15.29
C SER A 343 -33.68 20.66 15.80
N SER A 344 -33.76 21.05 17.08
CA SER A 344 -34.96 21.68 17.66
C SER A 344 -35.19 23.10 17.15
N GLU A 345 -34.12 23.88 16.97
CA GLU A 345 -34.19 25.25 16.46
C GLU A 345 -34.54 25.30 14.97
N ARG A 346 -34.11 24.30 14.19
CA ARG A 346 -34.49 24.12 12.78
C ARG A 346 -36.01 24.01 12.63
N LEU A 347 -36.67 23.22 13.48
CA LEU A 347 -38.11 23.03 13.42
C LEU A 347 -38.88 24.32 13.77
N VAL A 348 -38.46 25.02 14.82
CA VAL A 348 -39.04 26.32 15.23
C VAL A 348 -38.84 27.38 14.14
N PHE A 349 -37.65 27.42 13.54
CA PHE A 349 -37.35 28.35 12.44
C PHE A 349 -38.24 28.06 11.22
N MET A 350 -38.42 26.79 10.87
CA MET A 350 -39.29 26.37 9.78
C MET A 350 -40.77 26.66 10.03
N GLU A 351 -41.28 26.43 11.23
CA GLU A 351 -42.68 26.77 11.57
C GLU A 351 -42.99 28.26 11.45
N LYS A 352 -42.00 29.13 11.69
CA LYS A 352 -42.15 30.59 11.57
C LYS A 352 -42.10 31.09 10.11
N HIS A 353 -41.25 30.47 9.28
CA HIS A 353 -40.94 30.96 7.93
C HIS A 353 -41.63 30.18 6.81
N THR A 354 -42.23 29.02 7.11
CA THR A 354 -42.90 28.17 6.12
C THR A 354 -44.33 27.83 6.52
N ARG A 355 -45.15 27.45 5.54
CA ARG A 355 -46.47 26.85 5.78
C ARG A 355 -46.32 25.34 5.89
N ARG A 356 -46.55 24.79 7.09
CA ARG A 356 -46.45 23.35 7.37
C ARG A 356 -47.68 22.58 6.87
N VAL A 357 -47.46 21.49 6.13
CA VAL A 357 -48.47 20.50 5.75
C VAL A 357 -48.00 19.13 6.19
N ASN A 358 -48.81 18.42 6.97
CA ASN A 358 -48.44 17.09 7.49
C ASN A 358 -49.07 15.99 6.62
N PHE A 359 -48.26 15.01 6.25
CA PHE A 359 -48.68 13.72 5.69
C PHE A 359 -48.30 12.64 6.69
N PHE A 360 -49.22 11.73 7.00
CA PHE A 360 -48.94 10.63 7.93
C PHE A 360 -49.07 9.29 7.22
N ILE A 361 -48.11 8.39 7.38
CA ILE A 361 -48.11 7.03 6.86
C ILE A 361 -48.33 6.08 8.04
N ASN A 362 -49.40 5.29 8.02
CA ASN A 362 -49.74 4.37 9.11
C ASN A 362 -49.01 3.02 8.98
N ALA A 363 -49.19 2.13 9.96
CA ALA A 363 -48.62 0.77 9.96
C ALA A 363 -49.23 -0.18 8.90
N LYS A 364 -50.25 0.25 8.16
CA LYS A 364 -50.86 -0.48 7.04
C LYS A 364 -50.43 0.12 5.68
N ASP A 365 -49.38 0.95 5.68
CA ASP A 365 -48.84 1.64 4.51
C ASP A 365 -49.88 2.52 3.78
N GLN A 366 -50.83 3.09 4.53
CA GLN A 366 -51.82 4.06 4.04
C GLN A 366 -51.45 5.47 4.47
N ILE A 367 -51.77 6.45 3.62
CA ILE A 367 -51.50 7.86 3.86
C ILE A 367 -52.76 8.53 4.41
N LEU A 368 -52.62 9.27 5.49
CA LEU A 368 -53.62 10.19 6.01
C LEU A 368 -53.35 11.60 5.48
N TYR A 369 -54.30 12.13 4.72
CA TYR A 369 -54.28 13.48 4.17
C TYR A 369 -55.66 14.14 4.35
N ASN A 370 -55.71 15.35 4.92
CA ASN A 370 -56.97 16.06 5.25
C ASN A 370 -58.02 15.18 5.94
N SER A 371 -57.58 14.42 6.97
CA SER A 371 -58.42 13.54 7.77
C SER A 371 -59.07 12.37 7.01
N ARG A 372 -58.57 12.02 5.82
CA ARG A 372 -58.98 10.83 5.05
C ARG A 372 -57.80 9.92 4.76
N PHE A 373 -58.01 8.62 4.92
CA PHE A 373 -57.03 7.60 4.51
C PHE A 373 -57.10 7.37 3.00
N ALA A 374 -55.95 7.24 2.37
CA ALA A 374 -55.76 6.94 0.97
C ALA A 374 -54.63 5.92 0.81
N GLY A 375 -54.62 5.18 -0.30
CA GLY A 375 -53.50 4.29 -0.63
C GLY A 375 -52.22 5.07 -0.91
N ILE A 376 -51.05 4.45 -0.74
CA ILE A 376 -49.76 5.07 -1.10
C ILE A 376 -49.68 5.45 -2.58
N SER A 377 -50.37 4.71 -3.45
CA SER A 377 -50.50 5.01 -4.88
C SER A 377 -51.25 6.33 -5.19
N GLU A 378 -52.04 6.84 -4.24
CA GLU A 378 -52.75 8.13 -4.40
C GLU A 378 -51.91 9.33 -3.96
N MET A 379 -50.75 9.09 -3.33
CA MET A 379 -49.81 10.11 -2.87
C MET A 379 -49.41 11.13 -3.94
N PRO A 380 -49.05 10.73 -5.18
CA PRO A 380 -48.60 11.68 -6.19
C PRO A 380 -49.69 12.71 -6.52
N VAL A 381 -50.96 12.25 -6.60
CA VAL A 381 -52.10 13.10 -6.93
C VAL A 381 -52.38 14.08 -5.79
N LYS A 382 -52.32 13.63 -4.53
CA LYS A 382 -52.53 14.50 -3.35
C LYS A 382 -51.39 15.49 -3.16
N LEU A 383 -50.14 15.08 -3.42
CA LEU A 383 -48.98 15.98 -3.38
C LEU A 383 -49.09 17.04 -4.45
N LYS A 384 -49.40 16.66 -5.70
CA LYS A 384 -49.61 17.62 -6.78
C LYS A 384 -50.70 18.63 -6.47
N ALA A 385 -51.85 18.17 -5.95
CA ALA A 385 -52.93 19.06 -5.53
C ALA A 385 -52.50 20.04 -4.42
N THR A 386 -51.69 19.57 -3.45
CA THR A 386 -51.17 20.39 -2.35
C THR A 386 -50.18 21.44 -2.85
N LEU A 387 -49.26 21.05 -3.73
CA LEU A 387 -48.25 21.91 -4.33
C LEU A 387 -48.87 22.95 -5.26
N SER A 388 -49.90 22.58 -6.03
CA SER A 388 -50.62 23.49 -6.92
C SER A 388 -51.56 24.46 -6.19
N ALA A 389 -52.07 24.10 -5.00
CA ALA A 389 -52.87 24.99 -4.16
C ALA A 389 -52.03 26.05 -3.43
N SER A 390 -50.70 25.95 -3.50
CA SER A 390 -49.74 26.85 -2.86
C SER A 390 -49.39 28.04 -3.75
N ALA A 391 -50.34 28.97 -3.93
CA ALA A 391 -50.10 30.27 -4.55
C ALA A 391 -50.03 31.37 -3.48
N GLY A 392 -49.04 31.31 -2.58
CA GLY A 392 -48.89 32.27 -1.47
C GLY A 392 -47.44 32.70 -1.25
N GLU A 393 -47.26 33.83 -0.55
CA GLU A 393 -45.96 34.52 -0.33
C GLU A 393 -44.96 33.74 0.55
N LYS A 394 -45.40 32.71 1.29
CA LYS A 394 -44.53 31.90 2.16
C LYS A 394 -44.25 30.52 1.57
N PRO A 395 -42.99 30.05 1.63
CA PRO A 395 -42.63 28.71 1.20
C PRO A 395 -43.37 27.62 1.96
N MET A 396 -43.63 26.48 1.31
CA MET A 396 -44.38 25.37 1.90
C MET A 396 -43.41 24.31 2.43
N MET A 397 -43.61 23.87 3.67
CA MET A 397 -42.91 22.73 4.26
C MET A 397 -43.86 21.54 4.34
N ILE A 398 -43.57 20.48 3.60
CA ILE A 398 -44.33 19.24 3.67
C ILE A 398 -43.58 18.27 4.59
N TYR A 399 -44.26 17.85 5.65
CA TYR A 399 -43.70 17.03 6.72
C TYR A 399 -44.32 15.63 6.69
N PHE A 400 -43.51 14.59 6.48
CA PHE A 400 -43.94 13.21 6.52
C PHE A 400 -43.68 12.59 7.89
N LEU A 401 -44.76 12.14 8.53
CA LEU A 401 -44.75 11.34 9.75
C LEU A 401 -44.99 9.88 9.37
N CYS A 402 -44.19 8.96 9.89
CA CYS A 402 -44.41 7.52 9.71
C CYS A 402 -44.78 6.89 11.05
N ASP A 403 -45.58 5.82 11.03
CA ASP A 403 -45.75 4.97 12.19
C ASP A 403 -44.45 4.18 12.46
N VAL A 404 -44.20 3.82 13.72
CA VAL A 404 -43.04 2.99 14.11
C VAL A 404 -43.05 1.64 13.40
N LYS A 405 -44.23 1.13 13.03
CA LYS A 405 -44.44 -0.15 12.35
C LYS A 405 -44.62 -0.04 10.83
N THR A 406 -44.49 1.15 10.23
CA THR A 406 -44.50 1.30 8.76
C THR A 406 -43.34 0.54 8.13
N SER A 407 -43.57 -0.11 6.98
CA SER A 407 -42.55 -0.93 6.31
C SER A 407 -41.46 -0.07 5.66
N ASP A 408 -40.20 -0.55 5.66
CA ASP A 408 -39.09 0.17 5.01
C ASP A 408 -39.33 0.33 3.49
N ALA A 409 -40.06 -0.60 2.88
CA ALA A 409 -40.49 -0.53 1.49
C ALA A 409 -41.45 0.65 1.24
N ALA A 410 -42.46 0.83 2.10
CA ALA A 410 -43.39 1.96 2.00
C ALA A 410 -42.70 3.31 2.27
N VAL A 411 -41.71 3.35 3.17
CA VAL A 411 -40.89 4.56 3.39
C VAL A 411 -40.07 4.91 2.15
N LYS A 412 -39.46 3.91 1.51
CA LYS A 412 -38.69 4.10 0.27
C LYS A 412 -39.59 4.55 -0.89
N GLU A 413 -40.74 3.92 -1.08
CA GLU A 413 -41.72 4.28 -2.10
C GLU A 413 -42.25 5.71 -1.88
N ALA A 414 -42.50 6.10 -0.63
CA ALA A 414 -42.89 7.46 -0.28
C ALA A 414 -41.78 8.48 -0.61
N LEU A 415 -40.52 8.19 -0.25
CA LEU A 415 -39.38 9.07 -0.55
C LEU A 415 -39.18 9.27 -2.05
N GLU A 416 -39.25 8.20 -2.83
CA GLU A 416 -39.14 8.28 -4.29
C GLU A 416 -40.30 9.07 -4.92
N THR A 417 -41.53 8.82 -4.47
CA THR A 417 -42.73 9.53 -4.94
C THR A 417 -42.65 11.02 -4.65
N VAL A 418 -42.21 11.35 -3.44
CA VAL A 418 -42.05 12.72 -2.97
C VAL A 418 -40.95 13.45 -3.74
N GLY A 419 -39.80 12.82 -3.94
CA GLY A 419 -38.71 13.42 -4.70
C GLY A 419 -39.04 13.65 -6.17
N LYS A 420 -39.80 12.75 -6.80
CA LYS A 420 -40.31 12.98 -8.16
C LYS A 420 -41.25 14.18 -8.20
N ALA A 421 -42.21 14.26 -7.28
CA ALA A 421 -43.14 15.38 -7.19
C ALA A 421 -42.42 16.72 -6.93
N PHE A 422 -41.35 16.70 -6.13
CA PHE A 422 -40.50 17.84 -5.87
C PHE A 422 -39.78 18.36 -7.12
N ALA A 423 -39.11 17.46 -7.85
CA ALA A 423 -38.39 17.80 -9.07
C ALA A 423 -39.35 18.33 -10.15
N GLU A 424 -40.52 17.70 -10.30
CA GLU A 424 -41.58 18.18 -11.19
C GLU A 424 -42.06 19.58 -10.82
N TYR A 425 -42.26 19.86 -9.52
CA TYR A 425 -42.69 21.18 -9.06
C TYR A 425 -41.62 22.26 -9.26
N GLN A 426 -40.36 21.98 -8.93
CA GLN A 426 -39.25 22.91 -9.16
C GLN A 426 -39.05 23.26 -10.64
N ALA A 427 -39.41 22.35 -11.56
CA ALA A 427 -39.37 22.63 -13.00
C ALA A 427 -40.42 23.65 -13.46
N THR A 428 -41.47 23.93 -12.66
CA THR A 428 -42.52 24.90 -13.00
C THR A 428 -42.13 26.35 -12.66
N ALA A 429 -42.72 27.33 -13.34
CA ALA A 429 -42.50 28.76 -13.04
C ALA A 429 -42.93 29.14 -11.61
N ALA A 430 -43.91 28.45 -11.04
CA ALA A 430 -44.34 28.63 -9.66
C ALA A 430 -43.29 28.10 -8.66
N GLY A 431 -42.71 26.92 -8.90
CA GLY A 431 -41.69 26.33 -8.04
C GLY A 431 -40.35 27.05 -8.05
N LYS A 432 -40.04 27.79 -9.13
CA LYS A 432 -38.88 28.70 -9.17
C LYS A 432 -39.03 29.93 -8.26
N ASN A 433 -40.28 30.36 -8.03
CA ASN A 433 -40.58 31.59 -7.29
C ASN A 433 -41.00 31.34 -5.83
N ALA A 434 -41.47 30.14 -5.49
CA ALA A 434 -41.83 29.75 -4.13
C ALA A 434 -41.16 28.41 -3.77
N PRO A 435 -40.12 28.42 -2.90
CA PRO A 435 -39.45 27.18 -2.53
C PRO A 435 -40.40 26.27 -1.77
N THR A 436 -40.49 25.00 -2.18
CA THR A 436 -41.07 23.95 -1.35
C THR A 436 -39.95 23.22 -0.64
N LEU A 437 -40.13 22.88 0.63
CA LEU A 437 -39.21 22.05 1.39
C LEU A 437 -39.93 20.79 1.81
N LEU A 438 -39.23 19.66 1.70
CA LEU A 438 -39.76 18.36 2.07
C LEU A 438 -38.95 17.86 3.24
N PHE A 439 -39.62 17.35 4.27
CA PHE A 439 -38.98 16.80 5.45
C PHE A 439 -39.60 15.45 5.79
N PHE A 440 -38.76 14.45 6.00
CA PHE A 440 -39.18 13.14 6.50
C PHE A 440 -38.78 13.02 7.96
N GLY A 441 -39.76 13.14 8.87
CA GLY A 441 -39.52 12.98 10.31
C GLY A 441 -39.15 11.54 10.66
N ASN A 442 -38.28 11.39 11.66
CA ASN A 442 -37.90 10.08 12.19
C ASN A 442 -38.78 9.78 13.42
N PRO A 443 -39.75 8.84 13.32
CA PRO A 443 -40.64 8.55 14.45
C PRO A 443 -39.88 8.05 15.69
N ARG A 444 -38.70 7.43 15.50
CA ARG A 444 -37.88 6.86 16.57
C ARG A 444 -36.97 7.89 17.26
N LYS A 445 -36.74 9.06 16.66
CA LYS A 445 -35.92 10.15 17.23
C LYS A 445 -36.75 11.35 17.66
N ASP A 446 -37.81 11.67 16.92
CA ASP A 446 -38.57 12.92 17.10
C ASP A 446 -39.76 12.76 18.07
N TYR A 447 -40.17 11.53 18.35
CA TYR A 447 -41.09 11.18 19.44
C TYR A 447 -40.45 10.08 20.28
N PRO A 448 -39.79 10.40 21.42
CA PRO A 448 -39.41 9.36 22.36
C PRO A 448 -40.68 8.62 22.75
N LEU A 449 -40.61 7.29 22.74
CA LEU A 449 -41.68 6.44 23.26
C LEU A 449 -42.11 7.01 24.61
N LYS A 450 -43.35 7.51 24.71
CA LYS A 450 -43.95 7.73 26.03
C LYS A 450 -43.77 6.41 26.76
N GLY A 451 -43.08 6.47 27.91
CA GLY A 451 -42.83 5.31 28.74
C GLY A 451 -44.11 4.50 28.92
N LYS A 452 -43.91 3.18 28.92
CA LYS A 452 -44.87 2.09 29.20
C LYS A 452 -46.21 2.50 29.78
#